data_AF-A0A061BGG1-F1
#
_entry.id   AF-A0A061BGG1-F1
#
_cell.length_a   1.000
_cell.length_b   1.000
_cell.length_c   1.000
_cell.angle_alpha   90.00
_cell.angle_beta   90.00
_cell.angle_gamma   90.00
#
_symmetry.space_group_name_H-M   'P 1'
#
loop_
_entity.id
_entity.type
_entity.pdbx_description
1 polymer ?
#
loop_
_entity_poly.entity_id
_entity_poly.type
_entity_poly.pdbx_seq_one_letter_code
_entity_poly.pdbx_strand_id
1 'polypeptide(L)'
;MANVTNTLILARLSADKLDDETFIRSLQQVLLDSLVQTETTQFIILRKFRRIVLVFDTRETSSKLYPIFKKVADSFTVGYSLHDYNHDIDNYLQLPNNSRMFLISPPASPPVDFDYDQEEEEPNKHQIYTHEEIQEMFLKNNQELRDLLEVNHTKTKYSNNQMKRIFDFEKEIVLNDSNDPNQPKIILNPVNGENDHLIGKAIRSFKTSLPPSSAFAGLTDDELDSDDDEEYQAYKAQLMAQQND
;
A
#
# COMPACT_ATOMS: atom_id res chain seq x y z
N MET A 1 -23.30 -35.60 6.55
CA MET A 1 -22.26 -36.19 5.68
C MET A 1 -21.28 -35.08 5.37
N ALA A 2 -19.97 -35.34 5.43
CA ALA A 2 -18.98 -34.32 5.03
C ALA A 2 -19.10 -34.11 3.52
N ASN A 3 -19.17 -32.85 3.09
CA ASN A 3 -19.16 -32.53 1.66
C ASN A 3 -17.79 -32.90 1.09
N VAL A 4 -17.78 -33.61 -0.04
CA VAL A 4 -16.55 -33.95 -0.76
C VAL A 4 -16.02 -32.68 -1.40
N THR A 5 -14.78 -32.33 -1.08
CA THR A 5 -14.09 -31.16 -1.64
C THR A 5 -12.77 -31.57 -2.27
N ASN A 6 -12.24 -30.74 -3.17
CA ASN A 6 -10.95 -30.93 -3.83
C ASN A 6 -9.74 -30.81 -2.88
N THR A 7 -9.95 -30.58 -1.58
CA THR A 7 -8.88 -30.38 -0.61
C THR A 7 -9.00 -31.37 0.54
N LEU A 8 -7.93 -32.12 0.79
CA LEU A 8 -7.81 -33.05 1.91
C LEU A 8 -6.93 -32.45 3.02
N ILE A 9 -7.34 -32.68 4.25
CA ILE A 9 -6.62 -32.24 5.45
C ILE A 9 -6.25 -33.48 6.25
N LEU A 10 -4.95 -33.69 6.42
CA LEU A 10 -4.38 -34.66 7.33
C LEU A 10 -4.12 -33.94 8.66
N ALA A 11 -4.84 -34.33 9.70
CA ALA A 11 -4.78 -33.73 11.03
C ALA A 11 -4.31 -34.72 12.09
N ARG A 12 -4.00 -34.21 13.29
CA ARG A 12 -3.53 -35.00 14.44
C ARG A 12 -2.18 -35.71 14.21
N LEU A 13 -1.32 -35.13 13.39
CA LEU A 13 0.05 -35.60 13.21
C LEU A 13 0.90 -35.24 14.45
N SER A 14 1.79 -36.11 14.90
CA SER A 14 2.78 -35.75 15.92
C SER A 14 3.83 -34.81 15.32
N ALA A 15 4.48 -33.99 16.15
CA ALA A 15 5.56 -33.10 15.69
C ALA A 15 6.71 -33.91 15.09
N ASP A 16 7.09 -35.00 15.75
CA ASP A 16 8.18 -35.89 15.31
C ASP A 16 7.92 -36.49 13.92
N LYS A 17 6.65 -36.79 13.58
CA LYS A 17 6.26 -37.32 12.26
C LYS A 17 6.33 -36.26 11.16
N LEU A 18 6.16 -34.99 11.49
CA LEU A 18 6.21 -33.88 10.53
C LEU A 18 7.65 -33.47 10.20
N ASP A 19 8.57 -33.71 11.13
CA ASP A 19 10.01 -33.48 10.93
C ASP A 19 10.73 -34.73 10.38
N ASP A 20 10.08 -35.89 10.39
CA ASP A 20 10.56 -37.12 9.76
C ASP A 20 10.40 -37.07 8.23
N GLU A 21 11.52 -36.86 7.53
CA GLU A 21 11.55 -36.86 6.06
C GLU A 21 11.09 -38.18 5.45
N THR A 22 11.32 -39.31 6.12
CA THR A 22 10.98 -40.63 5.56
C THR A 22 9.46 -40.81 5.50
N PHE A 23 8.76 -40.35 6.53
CA PHE A 23 7.31 -40.33 6.56
C PHE A 23 6.75 -39.41 5.47
N ILE A 24 7.25 -38.18 5.34
CA ILE A 24 6.78 -37.25 4.32
C ILE A 24 7.01 -37.80 2.91
N ARG A 25 8.19 -38.38 2.63
CA ARG A 25 8.48 -39.00 1.34
C ARG A 25 7.55 -40.17 1.04
N SER A 26 7.26 -41.02 2.03
CA SER A 26 6.32 -42.13 1.84
C SER A 26 4.91 -41.65 1.47
N LEU A 27 4.47 -40.53 2.06
CA LEU A 27 3.16 -39.95 1.81
C LEU A 27 3.10 -39.29 0.43
N GLN A 28 4.19 -38.64 0.02
CA GLN A 28 4.36 -38.12 -1.33
C GLN A 28 4.41 -39.23 -2.39
N GLN A 29 5.06 -40.37 -2.10
CA GLN A 29 5.07 -41.52 -3.02
C GLN A 29 3.67 -42.09 -3.22
N VAL A 30 2.90 -42.29 -2.15
CA VAL A 30 1.50 -42.72 -2.25
C VAL A 30 0.67 -41.76 -3.09
N LEU A 31 0.95 -40.46 -2.98
CA LEU A 31 0.30 -39.44 -3.79
C LEU A 31 0.69 -39.61 -5.27
N LEU A 32 1.98 -39.64 -5.59
CA LEU A 32 2.49 -39.78 -6.95
C LEU A 32 2.03 -41.08 -7.63
N ASP A 33 1.99 -42.20 -6.91
CA ASP A 33 1.55 -43.50 -7.45
C ASP A 33 0.06 -43.50 -7.82
N SER A 34 -0.72 -42.65 -7.16
CA SER A 34 -2.18 -42.57 -7.33
C SER A 34 -2.64 -41.50 -8.31
N LEU A 35 -1.77 -40.54 -8.65
CA LEU A 35 -2.08 -39.42 -9.51
C LEU A 35 -1.96 -39.79 -10.99
N VAL A 36 -2.83 -39.22 -11.80
CA VAL A 36 -2.66 -39.24 -13.26
C VAL A 36 -1.56 -38.24 -13.62
N GLN A 37 -0.68 -38.57 -14.57
CA GLN A 37 0.51 -37.76 -14.93
C GLN A 37 0.23 -36.29 -15.30
N THR A 38 -1.04 -35.94 -15.55
CA THR A 38 -1.47 -34.61 -15.99
C THR A 38 -1.97 -33.71 -14.86
N GLU A 39 -2.15 -34.21 -13.65
CA GLU A 39 -2.76 -33.46 -12.56
C GLU A 39 -1.70 -32.84 -11.64
N THR A 40 -1.89 -31.58 -11.30
CA THR A 40 -1.06 -30.90 -10.32
C THR A 40 -1.69 -31.02 -8.94
N THR A 41 -0.86 -31.12 -7.90
CA THR A 41 -1.34 -31.20 -6.52
C THR A 41 -0.41 -30.44 -5.61
N GLN A 42 -0.98 -29.56 -4.80
CA GLN A 42 -0.22 -28.78 -3.82
C GLN A 42 -0.12 -29.56 -2.52
N PHE A 43 1.11 -29.78 -2.07
CA PHE A 43 1.41 -30.47 -0.82
C PHE A 43 1.95 -29.47 0.20
N ILE A 44 1.12 -29.06 1.17
CA ILE A 44 1.44 -27.99 2.10
C ILE A 44 1.58 -28.55 3.51
N ILE A 45 2.78 -28.42 4.09
CA ILE A 45 3.08 -28.89 5.45
C ILE A 45 2.96 -27.75 6.45
N LEU A 46 1.97 -27.83 7.34
CA LEU A 46 1.72 -26.84 8.38
C LEU A 46 2.23 -27.35 9.73
N ARG A 47 3.55 -27.28 9.96
CA ARG A 47 4.22 -27.82 11.15
C ARG A 47 3.62 -27.31 12.47
N LYS A 48 3.41 -26.00 12.58
CA LYS A 48 2.82 -25.37 13.79
C LYS A 48 1.40 -25.84 14.09
N PHE A 49 0.62 -26.14 13.05
CA PHE A 49 -0.76 -26.59 13.17
C PHE A 49 -0.89 -28.11 13.23
N ARG A 50 0.22 -28.84 13.13
CA ARG A 50 0.28 -30.30 13.10
C ARG A 50 -0.63 -30.90 12.02
N ARG A 51 -0.62 -30.28 10.84
CA ARG A 51 -1.49 -30.60 9.71
C ARG A 51 -0.72 -30.62 8.40
N ILE A 52 -1.18 -31.44 7.47
CA ILE A 52 -0.78 -31.40 6.06
C ILE A 52 -2.04 -31.15 5.24
N VAL A 53 -1.97 -30.20 4.32
CA VAL A 53 -3.06 -29.84 3.41
C VAL A 53 -2.67 -30.29 2.01
N LEU A 54 -3.56 -31.03 1.37
CA LEU A 54 -3.42 -31.51 0.00
C LEU A 54 -4.50 -30.84 -0.84
N VAL A 55 -4.11 -30.03 -1.82
CA VAL A 55 -5.04 -29.36 -2.73
C VAL A 55 -4.92 -30.01 -4.10
N PHE A 56 -6.02 -30.57 -4.58
CA PHE A 56 -6.12 -31.23 -5.88
C PHE A 56 -6.86 -30.35 -6.88
N ASP A 57 -6.56 -30.51 -8.17
CA ASP A 57 -7.24 -29.80 -9.25
C ASP A 57 -8.72 -30.21 -9.36
N THR A 58 -9.03 -31.49 -9.11
CA THR A 58 -10.38 -32.04 -9.27
C THR A 58 -10.93 -32.63 -7.98
N ARG A 59 -12.25 -32.60 -7.79
CA ARG A 59 -12.88 -33.31 -6.66
C ARG A 59 -12.77 -34.83 -6.78
N GLU A 60 -12.69 -35.36 -8.00
CA GLU A 60 -12.66 -36.80 -8.24
C GLU A 60 -11.39 -37.46 -7.69
N THR A 61 -10.24 -36.81 -7.85
CA THR A 61 -8.96 -37.28 -7.30
C THR A 61 -8.98 -37.32 -5.79
N SER A 62 -9.44 -36.24 -5.15
CA SER A 62 -9.58 -36.17 -3.70
C SER A 62 -10.51 -37.27 -3.16
N SER A 63 -11.57 -37.62 -3.89
CA SER A 63 -12.50 -38.69 -3.53
C SER A 63 -11.87 -40.07 -3.65
N LYS A 64 -11.00 -40.30 -4.64
CA LYS A 64 -10.27 -41.56 -4.83
C LYS A 64 -9.16 -41.72 -3.79
N LEU A 65 -8.49 -40.64 -3.42
CA LEU A 65 -7.37 -40.63 -2.48
C LEU A 65 -7.79 -40.68 -1.02
N TYR A 66 -8.94 -40.12 -0.67
CA TYR A 66 -9.47 -40.16 0.69
C TYR A 66 -9.47 -41.56 1.34
N PRO A 67 -10.02 -42.62 0.71
CA PRO A 67 -10.00 -43.96 1.30
C PRO A 67 -8.59 -44.55 1.37
N ILE A 68 -7.67 -44.17 0.49
CA ILE A 68 -6.28 -44.65 0.51
C ILE A 68 -5.57 -44.06 1.73
N PHE A 69 -5.63 -42.75 1.90
CA PHE A 69 -5.06 -42.09 3.08
C PHE A 69 -5.72 -42.54 4.37
N LYS A 70 -7.02 -42.86 4.36
CA LYS A 70 -7.73 -43.41 5.52
C LYS A 70 -7.28 -44.83 5.90
N LYS A 71 -6.76 -45.62 4.95
CA LYS A 71 -6.15 -46.93 5.24
C LYS A 71 -4.74 -46.80 5.80
N VAL A 72 -4.01 -45.76 5.38
CA VAL A 72 -2.66 -45.43 5.88
C VAL A 72 -2.73 -44.67 7.23
N ALA A 73 -3.91 -44.18 7.59
CA ALA A 73 -4.20 -43.34 8.76
C ALA A 73 -4.17 -44.10 10.10
N ASP A 74 -3.10 -44.81 10.41
CA ASP A 74 -2.88 -45.36 11.76
C ASP A 74 -2.47 -44.26 12.74
N SER A 75 -1.81 -43.20 12.26
CA SER A 75 -1.22 -42.14 13.10
C SER A 75 -1.83 -40.74 12.90
N PHE A 76 -2.81 -40.58 12.02
CA PHE A 76 -3.42 -39.29 11.72
C PHE A 76 -4.89 -39.45 11.32
N THR A 77 -5.62 -38.34 11.26
CA THR A 77 -7.02 -38.31 10.83
C THR A 77 -7.13 -37.58 9.50
N VAL A 78 -7.92 -38.14 8.56
CA VAL A 78 -8.12 -37.54 7.24
C VAL A 78 -9.52 -36.94 7.17
N GLY A 79 -9.62 -35.67 6.77
CA GLY A 79 -10.88 -34.98 6.55
C GLY A 79 -10.88 -34.19 5.25
N TYR A 80 -12.06 -33.84 4.76
CA TYR A 80 -12.23 -32.86 3.69
C TYR A 80 -12.13 -31.45 4.27
N SER A 81 -11.70 -30.49 3.44
CA SER A 81 -11.86 -29.07 3.77
C SER A 81 -13.34 -28.69 3.85
N LEU A 82 -13.61 -27.52 4.42
CA LEU A 82 -14.97 -27.00 4.46
C LEU A 82 -15.46 -26.57 3.07
N HIS A 83 -14.58 -26.00 2.26
CA HIS A 83 -14.88 -25.42 0.95
C HIS A 83 -13.82 -25.87 -0.06
N ASP A 84 -14.20 -25.98 -1.33
CA ASP A 84 -13.22 -26.20 -2.39
C ASP A 84 -12.27 -25.03 -2.52
N TYR A 85 -11.02 -25.35 -2.81
CA TYR A 85 -10.08 -24.40 -3.34
C TYR A 85 -10.40 -24.18 -4.81
N ASN A 86 -11.53 -23.50 -5.07
CA ASN A 86 -11.89 -23.03 -6.40
C ASN A 86 -11.83 -21.50 -6.36
N HIS A 87 -11.00 -20.92 -7.22
CA HIS A 87 -10.98 -19.49 -7.46
C HIS A 87 -12.16 -19.12 -8.38
N ASP A 88 -13.40 -19.33 -7.94
CA ASP A 88 -14.55 -18.73 -8.61
C ASP A 88 -14.57 -17.24 -8.22
N ILE A 89 -13.70 -16.46 -8.87
CA ILE A 89 -13.52 -15.02 -8.68
C ILE A 89 -14.78 -14.25 -9.13
N ASP A 90 -15.65 -14.90 -9.91
CA ASP A 90 -16.79 -14.30 -10.61
C ASP A 90 -17.83 -13.66 -9.69
N ASN A 91 -17.90 -14.05 -8.41
CA ASN A 91 -18.83 -13.47 -7.43
C ASN A 91 -18.18 -12.55 -6.39
N TYR A 92 -16.87 -12.30 -6.50
CA TYR A 92 -16.17 -11.40 -5.60
C TYR A 92 -16.06 -10.00 -6.22
N LEU A 93 -15.92 -8.99 -5.37
CA LEU A 93 -15.66 -7.62 -5.80
C LEU A 93 -14.39 -7.63 -6.67
N GLN A 94 -14.53 -7.25 -7.94
CA GLN A 94 -13.41 -7.22 -8.87
C GLN A 94 -12.34 -6.28 -8.31
N LEU A 95 -11.10 -6.78 -8.25
CA LEU A 95 -9.97 -5.92 -7.93
C LEU A 95 -9.88 -4.85 -9.03
N PRO A 96 -9.63 -3.59 -8.68
CA PRO A 96 -9.39 -2.56 -9.68
C PRO A 96 -8.27 -3.04 -10.61
N ASN A 97 -8.48 -2.93 -11.92
CA ASN A 97 -7.41 -3.10 -12.90
C ASN A 97 -6.22 -2.29 -12.40
N ASN A 98 -5.06 -2.94 -12.32
CA ASN A 98 -3.76 -2.53 -11.79
C ASN A 98 -3.33 -1.14 -12.30
N SER A 99 -4.06 -0.11 -11.90
CA SER A 99 -3.75 1.29 -12.02
C SER A 99 -2.79 1.56 -10.89
N ARG A 100 -1.63 2.11 -11.26
CA ARG A 100 -0.60 2.66 -10.38
C ARG A 100 -1.22 3.09 -9.05
N MET A 101 -1.11 2.23 -8.02
CA MET A 101 -1.54 2.59 -6.68
C MET A 101 -0.63 3.74 -6.28
N PHE A 102 -1.15 4.97 -6.35
CA PHE A 102 -0.49 6.07 -5.69
C PHE A 102 -0.46 5.67 -4.22
N LEU A 103 0.73 5.40 -3.70
CA LEU A 103 0.98 5.40 -2.27
C LEU A 103 0.77 6.85 -1.84
N ILE A 104 -0.50 7.21 -1.66
CA ILE A 104 -0.85 8.43 -0.97
C ILE A 104 -0.32 8.18 0.43
N SER A 105 0.70 8.95 0.83
CA SER A 105 1.20 8.90 2.19
C SER A 105 0.01 9.02 3.13
N PRO A 106 0.06 8.36 4.31
CA PRO A 106 -0.94 8.64 5.34
C PRO A 106 -1.06 10.16 5.52
N PRO A 107 -2.27 10.65 5.86
CA PRO A 107 -2.47 12.07 6.09
C PRO A 107 -1.41 12.59 7.07
N ALA A 108 -0.98 13.84 6.86
CA ALA A 108 -0.06 14.47 7.79
C ALA A 108 -0.61 14.37 9.22
N SER A 109 0.28 14.10 10.17
CA SER A 109 -0.08 14.05 11.59
C SER A 109 -0.86 15.30 12.00
N PRO A 110 -1.78 15.20 12.98
CA PRO A 110 -2.53 16.36 13.44
C PRO A 110 -1.58 17.50 13.88
N PRO A 111 -1.98 18.78 13.72
CA PRO A 111 -1.20 19.92 14.20
C PRO A 111 -0.82 19.80 15.68
N VAL A 112 0.24 20.49 16.11
CA VAL A 112 0.69 20.48 17.51
C VAL A 112 -0.38 21.00 18.48
N ASP A 113 -1.25 21.90 18.00
CA ASP A 113 -2.37 22.46 18.76
C ASP A 113 -3.67 21.64 18.61
N PHE A 114 -3.61 20.45 18.00
CA PHE A 114 -4.76 19.57 17.90
C PHE A 114 -5.10 18.99 19.27
N ASP A 115 -6.30 19.30 19.76
CA ASP A 115 -6.78 18.79 21.03
C ASP A 115 -7.33 17.36 20.85
N TYR A 116 -6.54 16.37 21.26
CA TYR A 116 -6.94 14.96 21.20
C TYR A 116 -8.00 14.59 22.23
N ASP A 117 -8.22 15.44 23.24
CA ASP A 117 -9.23 15.23 24.28
C ASP A 117 -10.57 15.87 23.87
N GLN A 118 -10.59 16.68 22.80
CA GLN A 118 -11.82 17.24 22.25
C GLN A 118 -12.57 16.18 21.45
N GLU A 119 -13.71 15.75 21.97
CA GLU A 119 -14.65 14.90 21.23
C GLU A 119 -15.16 15.65 19.99
N GLU A 120 -15.17 14.95 18.84
CA GLU A 120 -15.73 15.47 17.60
C GLU A 120 -17.21 15.85 17.81
N GLU A 121 -17.63 17.01 17.30
CA GLU A 121 -19.02 17.44 17.41
C GLU A 121 -19.95 16.46 16.67
N GLU A 122 -21.18 16.31 17.19
CA GLU A 122 -22.17 15.48 16.53
C GLU A 122 -22.41 15.94 15.08
N PRO A 123 -22.69 15.00 14.15
CA PRO A 123 -23.00 15.34 12.78
C PRO A 123 -24.08 16.41 12.71
N ASN A 124 -23.87 17.42 11.85
CA ASN A 124 -24.81 18.54 11.76
C ASN A 124 -26.20 18.00 11.38
N LYS A 125 -27.16 18.13 12.32
CA LYS A 125 -28.54 17.65 12.15
C LYS A 125 -29.36 18.55 11.24
N HIS A 126 -28.82 19.70 10.84
CA HIS A 126 -29.50 20.64 9.98
C HIS A 126 -29.49 20.14 8.54
N GLN A 127 -30.61 19.57 8.10
CA GLN A 127 -30.83 19.22 6.71
C GLN A 127 -31.33 20.46 5.98
N ILE A 128 -30.57 20.90 4.97
CA ILE A 128 -30.89 22.06 4.16
C ILE A 128 -31.58 21.56 2.90
N TYR A 129 -32.79 22.02 2.63
CA TYR A 129 -33.61 21.48 1.55
C TYR A 129 -33.85 22.48 0.41
N THR A 130 -33.56 23.76 0.63
CA THR A 130 -33.85 24.83 -0.33
C THR A 130 -32.67 25.76 -0.58
N HIS A 131 -32.68 26.43 -1.73
CA HIS A 131 -31.62 27.39 -2.09
C HIS A 131 -31.62 28.65 -1.20
N GLU A 132 -32.79 29.06 -0.72
CA GLU A 132 -32.95 30.24 0.14
C GLU A 132 -32.32 30.00 1.52
N GLU A 133 -32.55 28.83 2.13
CA GLU A 133 -31.93 28.41 3.38
C GLU A 133 -30.38 28.39 3.29
N ILE A 134 -29.84 27.98 2.14
CA ILE A 134 -28.39 28.01 1.89
C ILE A 134 -27.86 29.45 1.89
N GLN A 135 -28.54 30.38 1.22
CA GLN A 135 -28.12 31.78 1.15
C GLN A 135 -28.14 32.46 2.52
N GLU A 136 -29.19 32.22 3.31
CA GLU A 136 -29.29 32.74 4.68
C GLU A 136 -28.15 32.23 5.56
N MET A 137 -27.81 30.94 5.45
CA MET A 137 -26.68 30.35 6.18
C MET A 137 -25.34 30.98 5.76
N PHE A 138 -25.13 31.25 4.47
CA PHE A 138 -23.92 31.95 4.01
C PHE A 138 -23.81 33.37 4.57
N LEU A 139 -24.92 34.10 4.60
CA LEU A 139 -24.96 35.45 5.17
C LEU A 139 -24.64 35.41 6.67
N LYS A 140 -25.25 34.47 7.40
CA LYS A 140 -25.04 34.29 8.83
C LYS A 140 -23.59 33.92 9.15
N ASN A 141 -23.01 32.95 8.47
CA ASN A 141 -21.61 32.54 8.69
C ASN A 141 -20.63 33.70 8.41
N ASN A 142 -20.87 34.49 7.36
CA ASN A 142 -20.05 35.66 7.07
C ASN A 142 -20.15 36.74 8.15
N GLN A 143 -21.33 36.89 8.75
CA GLN A 143 -21.54 37.84 9.83
C GLN A 143 -20.84 37.40 11.12
N GLU A 144 -20.96 36.12 11.50
CA GLU A 144 -20.26 35.55 12.65
C GLU A 144 -18.72 35.66 12.52
N LEU A 145 -18.19 35.43 11.31
CA LEU A 145 -16.78 35.65 10.99
C LEU A 145 -16.34 37.09 11.22
N ARG A 146 -17.16 38.07 10.83
CA ARG A 146 -16.88 39.49 11.06
C ARG A 146 -16.89 39.84 12.54
N ASP A 147 -17.87 39.34 13.28
CA ASP A 147 -17.99 39.57 14.72
C ASP A 147 -16.78 38.98 15.48
N LEU A 148 -16.32 37.78 15.10
CA LEU A 148 -15.11 37.15 15.65
C LEU A 148 -13.85 37.98 15.38
N LEU A 149 -13.71 38.54 14.17
CA LEU A 149 -12.59 39.42 13.84
C LEU A 149 -12.61 40.69 14.70
N GLU A 150 -13.77 41.33 14.88
CA GLU A 150 -13.90 42.53 15.72
C GLU A 150 -13.57 42.27 17.19
N VAL A 151 -14.01 41.14 17.74
CA VAL A 151 -13.69 40.72 19.13
C VAL A 151 -12.20 40.45 19.30
N ASN A 152 -11.53 39.87 18.30
CA ASN A 152 -10.09 39.63 18.35
C ASN A 152 -9.27 40.92 18.19
N HIS A 153 -9.73 41.87 17.36
CA HIS A 153 -9.08 43.18 17.23
C HIS A 153 -9.10 43.99 18.53
N THR A 154 -10.15 43.87 19.35
CA THR A 154 -10.27 44.59 20.63
C THR A 154 -9.53 43.95 21.80
N LYS A 155 -9.28 42.63 21.75
CA LYS A 155 -8.59 41.88 22.82
C LYS A 155 -7.08 41.82 22.69
N THR A 156 -6.53 42.11 21.51
CA THR A 156 -5.08 42.13 21.31
C THR A 156 -4.50 43.45 21.82
N LYS A 157 -3.37 43.39 22.56
CA LYS A 157 -2.67 44.55 23.15
C LYS A 157 -2.14 45.57 22.12
N TYR A 158 -2.43 45.38 20.83
CA TYR A 158 -1.95 46.20 19.72
C TYR A 158 -2.99 47.19 19.19
N SER A 159 -4.19 47.24 19.79
CA SER A 159 -5.29 48.13 19.36
C SER A 159 -5.02 49.64 19.48
N ASN A 160 -3.86 50.09 19.97
CA ASN A 160 -3.57 51.51 20.22
C ASN A 160 -2.42 52.10 19.40
N ASN A 161 -1.98 51.46 18.32
CA ASN A 161 -1.16 52.17 17.34
C ASN A 161 -1.90 52.30 16.02
N GLN A 162 -2.09 53.56 15.66
CA GLN A 162 -2.51 54.08 14.38
C GLN A 162 -2.23 53.09 13.26
N MET A 163 -3.27 52.87 12.48
CA MET A 163 -3.33 52.44 11.10
C MET A 163 -2.16 53.02 10.26
N LYS A 164 -0.95 52.54 10.49
CA LYS A 164 0.17 52.70 9.57
C LYS A 164 -0.18 51.78 8.42
N ARG A 165 -0.57 52.44 7.34
CA ARG A 165 -0.91 51.83 6.05
C ARG A 165 0.13 50.75 5.74
N ILE A 166 -0.37 49.57 5.44
CA ILE A 166 0.35 48.36 5.03
C ILE A 166 1.19 48.57 3.74
N PHE A 167 1.26 49.79 3.20
CA PHE A 167 1.71 50.06 1.84
C PHE A 167 3.17 50.55 1.67
N ASP A 168 3.96 50.77 2.74
CA ASP A 168 5.30 51.39 2.60
C ASP A 168 6.48 50.45 2.93
N PHE A 169 6.41 49.16 2.59
CA PHE A 169 7.54 48.24 2.73
C PHE A 169 8.00 47.65 1.39
N GLU A 170 8.56 48.51 0.53
CA GLU A 170 9.33 48.09 -0.66
C GLU A 170 10.73 47.61 -0.26
N LYS A 171 10.84 46.50 0.48
CA LYS A 171 12.12 45.79 0.62
C LYS A 171 12.02 44.42 -0.03
N GLU A 172 12.57 44.35 -1.22
CA GLU A 172 12.69 43.16 -2.04
C GLU A 172 13.63 42.12 -1.37
N ILE A 173 13.16 40.88 -1.20
CA ILE A 173 14.00 39.78 -0.73
C ILE A 173 14.42 38.95 -1.94
N VAL A 174 15.70 39.05 -2.31
CA VAL A 174 16.29 38.27 -3.39
C VAL A 174 16.85 36.97 -2.83
N LEU A 175 16.28 35.85 -3.24
CA LEU A 175 16.82 34.52 -3.00
C LEU A 175 17.73 34.14 -4.16
N ASN A 176 18.95 33.73 -3.83
CA ASN A 176 20.06 33.43 -4.73
C ASN A 176 20.78 34.69 -5.27
N ASP A 177 21.63 35.27 -4.41
CA ASP A 177 22.49 36.42 -4.73
C ASP A 177 23.73 35.97 -5.53
N SER A 178 23.49 35.35 -6.68
CA SER A 178 24.54 35.05 -7.65
C SER A 178 24.83 36.34 -8.42
N ASN A 179 26.11 36.73 -8.46
CA ASN A 179 26.59 37.86 -9.27
C ASN A 179 26.53 37.58 -10.78
N ASP A 180 26.05 36.40 -11.19
CA ASP A 180 26.00 35.95 -12.57
C ASP A 180 24.68 36.39 -13.23
N PRO A 181 24.72 37.22 -14.30
CA PRO A 181 23.51 37.76 -14.94
C PRO A 181 22.66 36.71 -15.68
N ASN A 182 23.19 35.50 -15.92
CA ASN A 182 22.51 34.43 -16.65
C ASN A 182 21.79 33.42 -15.76
N GLN A 183 21.81 33.59 -14.43
CA GLN A 183 21.05 32.73 -13.52
C GLN A 183 19.71 33.36 -13.11
N PRO A 184 18.63 32.57 -13.04
CA PRO A 184 17.33 33.07 -12.60
C PRO A 184 17.39 33.49 -11.13
N LYS A 185 16.98 34.72 -10.85
CA LYS A 185 16.84 35.26 -9.50
C LYS A 185 15.39 35.13 -9.05
N ILE A 186 15.17 34.68 -7.83
CA ILE A 186 13.83 34.57 -7.24
C ILE A 186 13.63 35.77 -6.33
N ILE A 187 12.65 36.60 -6.69
CA ILE A 187 12.32 37.83 -5.99
C ILE A 187 11.03 37.60 -5.21
N LEU A 188 11.09 37.78 -3.88
CA LEU A 188 9.93 37.65 -3.00
C LEU A 188 9.59 39.00 -2.38
N ASN A 189 8.29 39.33 -2.41
CA ASN A 189 7.74 40.48 -1.71
C ASN A 189 7.35 40.04 -0.29
N PRO A 190 7.91 40.65 0.77
CA PRO A 190 7.58 40.29 2.14
C PRO A 190 6.15 40.72 2.46
N VAL A 191 5.38 39.82 3.08
CA VAL A 191 3.97 40.07 3.44
C VAL A 191 3.82 40.66 4.84
N ASN A 192 4.84 40.62 5.73
CA ASN A 192 4.75 41.19 7.08
C ASN A 192 6.12 41.60 7.66
N GLY A 193 6.29 42.89 7.99
CA GLY A 193 7.59 43.52 8.24
C GLY A 193 8.13 43.56 9.68
N GLU A 194 7.63 42.74 10.61
CA GLU A 194 7.99 42.94 12.04
C GLU A 194 9.08 42.01 12.60
N ASN A 195 9.59 41.00 11.86
CA ASN A 195 10.64 40.09 12.39
C ASN A 195 11.75 39.70 11.38
N ASP A 196 12.11 40.60 10.46
CA ASP A 196 12.96 40.26 9.30
C ASP A 196 14.46 40.10 9.59
N HIS A 197 14.96 40.50 10.77
CA HIS A 197 16.38 40.28 11.11
C HIS A 197 16.70 38.80 11.39
N LEU A 198 15.69 38.02 11.76
CA LEU A 198 15.81 36.60 12.09
C LEU A 198 15.52 35.70 10.87
N ILE A 199 14.63 36.12 9.98
CA ILE A 199 14.26 35.37 8.77
C ILE A 199 15.45 35.28 7.80
N GLY A 200 16.16 36.39 7.56
CA GLY A 200 17.34 36.39 6.69
C GLY A 200 18.51 35.52 7.19
N LYS A 201 18.63 35.32 8.51
CA LYS A 201 19.62 34.39 9.10
C LYS A 201 19.14 32.93 9.08
N ALA A 202 17.86 32.69 9.33
CA ALA A 202 17.29 31.35 9.29
C ALA A 202 17.35 30.75 7.88
N ILE A 203 17.00 31.52 6.84
CA ILE A 203 16.99 31.04 5.44
C ILE A 203 18.40 30.70 4.95
N ARG A 204 19.44 31.45 5.35
CA ARG A 204 20.84 31.13 4.99
C ARG A 204 21.38 29.85 5.65
N SER A 205 20.72 29.36 6.70
CA SER A 205 21.17 28.18 7.46
C SER A 205 20.58 26.86 6.98
N PHE A 206 19.59 26.88 6.07
CA PHE A 206 19.12 25.67 5.40
C PHE A 206 20.09 25.27 4.29
N LYS A 207 21.23 24.68 4.68
CA LYS A 207 21.92 23.74 3.79
C LYS A 207 21.04 22.50 3.73
N THR A 208 20.18 22.41 2.72
CA THR A 208 19.52 21.14 2.40
C THR A 208 20.63 20.16 2.06
N SER A 209 20.95 19.25 2.97
CA SER A 209 21.77 18.09 2.64
C SER A 209 21.07 17.40 1.48
N LEU A 210 21.77 17.27 0.34
CA LEU A 210 21.26 16.47 -0.77
C LEU A 210 20.83 15.11 -0.22
N PRO A 211 19.67 14.58 -0.66
CA PRO A 211 19.26 13.26 -0.25
C PRO A 211 20.39 12.27 -0.58
N PRO A 212 20.62 11.25 0.27
CA PRO A 212 21.61 10.24 -0.01
C PRO A 212 21.35 9.64 -1.40
N SER A 213 22.40 9.40 -2.17
CA SER A 213 22.30 8.78 -3.49
C SER A 213 21.51 7.48 -3.38
N SER A 214 20.44 7.36 -4.16
CA SER A 214 19.63 6.15 -4.24
C SER A 214 20.52 4.92 -4.46
N ALA A 215 20.24 3.82 -3.76
CA ALA A 215 20.91 2.53 -3.99
C ALA A 215 20.73 2.01 -5.43
N PHE A 216 19.78 2.59 -6.18
CA PHE A 216 19.47 2.25 -7.56
C PHE A 216 20.10 3.21 -8.58
N ALA A 217 20.83 4.24 -8.13
CA ALA A 217 21.42 5.25 -9.02
C ALA A 217 22.61 4.73 -9.87
N GLY A 218 23.08 3.51 -9.62
CA GLY A 218 24.13 2.85 -10.40
C GLY A 218 23.63 1.84 -11.42
N LEU A 219 22.32 1.56 -11.48
CA LEU A 219 21.74 0.68 -12.50
C LEU A 219 21.33 1.55 -13.69
N THR A 220 22.28 1.78 -14.60
CA THR A 220 21.96 2.27 -15.94
C THR A 220 21.21 1.18 -16.70
N ASP A 221 20.16 1.57 -17.45
CA ASP A 221 19.39 0.66 -18.33
C ASP A 221 20.27 -0.05 -19.39
N ASP A 222 21.55 0.33 -19.52
CA ASP A 222 22.53 -0.22 -20.46
C ASP A 222 23.10 -1.61 -20.08
N GLU A 223 22.73 -2.20 -18.94
CA GLU A 223 23.12 -3.58 -18.58
C GLU A 223 22.09 -4.66 -19.00
N LEU A 224 21.04 -4.29 -19.74
CA LEU A 224 20.00 -5.23 -20.21
C LEU A 224 20.13 -5.67 -21.68
N ASP A 225 21.19 -5.25 -22.38
CA ASP A 225 21.41 -5.56 -23.81
C ASP A 225 22.74 -6.34 -24.05
N SER A 226 23.12 -7.27 -23.17
CA SER A 226 24.14 -8.26 -23.52
C SER A 226 23.53 -9.36 -24.40
N ASP A 227 23.45 -9.10 -25.70
CA ASP A 227 23.12 -10.06 -26.78
C ASP A 227 24.16 -11.21 -26.94
N ASP A 228 25.04 -11.40 -25.95
CA ASP A 228 26.16 -12.36 -25.97
C ASP A 228 25.83 -13.72 -25.34
N ASP A 229 24.57 -13.97 -24.97
CA ASP A 229 24.15 -15.29 -24.52
C ASP A 229 24.01 -16.24 -25.72
N GLU A 230 25.11 -16.92 -26.06
CA GLU A 230 25.18 -18.00 -27.08
C GLU A 230 24.05 -19.04 -26.92
N GLU A 231 23.56 -19.22 -25.69
CA GLU A 231 22.45 -20.11 -25.34
C GLU A 231 21.09 -19.63 -25.88
N TYR A 232 20.85 -18.31 -25.91
CA TYR A 232 19.61 -17.74 -26.46
C TYR A 232 19.59 -17.81 -27.99
N GLN A 233 20.73 -17.61 -28.65
CA GLN A 233 20.85 -17.77 -30.10
C GLN A 233 20.69 -19.23 -30.52
N ALA A 234 21.20 -20.19 -29.75
CA ALA A 234 21.00 -21.61 -29.99
C ALA A 234 19.52 -22.01 -29.87
N TYR A 235 18.82 -21.50 -28.85
CA TYR A 235 17.39 -21.76 -28.67
C TYR A 235 16.54 -21.16 -29.81
N LYS A 236 16.86 -19.94 -30.24
CA LYS A 236 16.18 -19.27 -31.36
C LYS A 236 16.39 -19.98 -32.70
N ALA A 237 17.60 -20.49 -32.95
CA ALA A 237 17.89 -21.29 -34.15
C ALA A 237 17.12 -22.62 -34.15
N GLN A 238 16.99 -23.26 -32.99
CA GLN A 238 16.22 -24.51 -32.84
C GLN A 238 14.72 -24.30 -33.06
N LEU A 239 14.18 -23.17 -32.59
CA LEU A 239 12.78 -22.81 -32.80
C LEU A 239 12.45 -22.50 -34.26
N MET A 240 13.36 -21.86 -34.99
CA MET A 240 13.21 -21.56 -36.41
C MET A 240 13.30 -22.82 -37.29
N ALA A 241 14.10 -23.81 -36.88
CA ALA A 241 14.21 -25.09 -37.60
C ALA A 241 12.93 -25.93 -37.48
N GLN A 242 12.19 -25.82 -36.38
CA GLN A 242 10.94 -26.55 -36.17
C GLN A 242 9.72 -25.95 -36.88
N GLN A 243 9.84 -24.74 -37.46
CA GLN A 243 8.75 -24.08 -38.18
C GLN A 243 8.81 -24.27 -39.70
N ASN A 244 9.83 -24.96 -40.21
CA ASN A 244 10.03 -25.19 -41.65
C ASN A 244 9.89 -26.67 -42.09
N ASP A 245 9.39 -27.54 -41.21
CA ASP A 245 8.90 -28.89 -41.53
C ASP A 245 7.39 -28.98 -41.25
#